data_AF-A0A812Q7C2-F1
#
_entry.id   AF-A0A812Q7C2-F1
#
_cell.length_a   1.000
_cell.length_b   1.000
_cell.length_c   1.000
_cell.angle_alpha   90.00
_cell.angle_beta   90.00
_cell.angle_gamma   90.00
#
_symmetry.space_group_name_H-M   'P 1'
#
loop_
_entity.id
_entity.type
_entity.pdbx_description
1 polymer ?
#
loop_
_entity_poly.entity_id
_entity_poly.type
_entity_poly.pdbx_seq_one_letter_code
_entity_poly.pdbx_strand_id
1 'polypeptide(L)'
;MRHSISFRALCHSLTWFSIICKNHAAHTVPVPPITRCVKSECVSGLSSKPKEQRTLPHLGDLGQAMPMFRFGRLFQNDFCRLMLPNDHFSSQVSREHFQIWAEEWPDVGLQLPGRPCSFFLTNYGTVGTTVDGEMLDSRGQQAVLHEGSRIALLRRVMDKGRESKVEFLEFIFSLEGSILVDADETYQSMPGSRRSCAAPSPPLLGGLGPSPNSERCGDKVKGGMSFVGPDVEPVYILELGGTALRAGVPRENFRVLHGPSASAIASAPSCEVPCPPLTLGSKLQPGFWNRILTDDARDLLAEQHLQIEVDESLEGLEQRRFFLRNLSELSLRVEGAPEGHDSTRLPDEDGRWQLHHGDTVLLNLCKGSSMWMCFREFSAKASSMCEA
;
A
#
# COMPACT_ATOMS: atom_id res chain seq x y z
N MET A 1 -14.17 44.93 -20.82
CA MET A 1 -13.84 44.58 -19.42
C MET A 1 -12.96 43.34 -19.45
N ARG A 2 -11.68 43.47 -19.10
CA ARG A 2 -10.71 42.37 -19.10
C ARG A 2 -10.64 41.81 -17.68
N HIS A 3 -11.07 40.57 -17.48
CA HIS A 3 -10.85 39.87 -16.21
C HIS A 3 -9.44 39.27 -16.21
N SER A 4 -8.56 39.90 -15.43
CA SER A 4 -7.27 39.34 -15.02
C SER A 4 -7.55 38.25 -13.99
N ILE A 5 -7.28 36.99 -14.34
CA ILE A 5 -7.30 35.87 -13.40
C ILE A 5 -5.91 35.77 -12.78
N SER A 6 -5.85 35.94 -11.46
CA SER A 6 -4.62 35.99 -10.66
C SER A 6 -3.93 34.63 -10.59
N PHE A 7 -2.69 34.58 -11.09
CA PHE A 7 -1.81 33.40 -11.18
C PHE A 7 -1.06 33.09 -9.86
N ARG A 8 -1.67 33.33 -8.69
CA ARG A 8 -0.99 33.20 -7.38
C ARG A 8 -1.19 31.87 -6.65
N ALA A 9 -2.12 31.01 -7.09
CA ALA A 9 -2.43 29.76 -6.37
C ALA A 9 -1.52 28.56 -6.73
N LEU A 10 -0.70 28.65 -7.78
CA LEU A 10 0.14 27.53 -8.24
C LEU A 10 1.56 27.48 -7.63
N CYS A 11 1.97 28.48 -6.84
CA CYS A 11 3.31 28.53 -6.24
C CYS A 11 3.44 27.80 -4.89
N HIS A 12 2.35 27.63 -4.12
CA HIS A 12 2.47 27.11 -2.74
C HIS A 12 2.79 25.61 -2.64
N SER A 13 2.41 24.80 -3.64
CA SER A 13 2.70 23.35 -3.66
C SER A 13 4.17 23.04 -4.01
N LEU A 14 4.82 23.87 -4.84
CA LEU A 14 6.21 23.64 -5.27
C LEU A 14 7.28 24.22 -4.33
N THR A 15 6.94 25.22 -3.50
CA THR A 15 7.88 25.77 -2.49
C THR A 15 8.17 24.80 -1.35
N TRP A 16 7.26 23.87 -1.04
CA TRP A 16 7.50 22.83 -0.03
C TRP A 16 8.64 21.87 -0.44
N PHE A 17 8.79 21.62 -1.75
CA PHE A 17 9.86 20.77 -2.30
C PHE A 17 11.27 21.39 -2.17
N SER A 18 11.39 22.72 -2.18
CA SER A 18 12.70 23.37 -2.08
C SER A 18 13.18 23.57 -0.64
N ILE A 19 12.26 23.56 0.33
CA ILE A 19 12.57 23.82 1.74
C ILE A 19 13.05 22.55 2.45
N ILE A 20 12.58 21.36 2.06
CA ILE A 20 13.04 20.09 2.65
C ILE A 20 14.49 19.76 2.25
N CYS A 21 14.94 20.20 1.07
CA CYS A 21 16.29 19.85 0.57
C CYS A 21 17.42 20.82 0.98
N LYS A 22 17.15 21.93 1.67
CA LYS A 22 18.18 22.97 1.92
C LYS A 22 18.73 23.07 3.34
N ASN A 23 18.17 22.39 4.34
CA ASN A 23 18.52 22.66 5.75
C ASN A 23 18.90 21.46 6.63
N HIS A 24 19.19 20.27 6.08
CA HIS A 24 19.76 19.18 6.87
C HIS A 24 21.04 18.64 6.25
N ALA A 25 22.17 19.19 6.70
CA ALA A 25 23.45 18.52 6.63
C ALA A 25 23.47 17.35 7.64
N ALA A 26 24.00 16.20 7.19
CA ALA A 26 24.46 15.04 7.98
C ALA A 26 23.53 13.84 8.27
N HIS A 27 22.31 13.77 7.73
CA HIS A 27 21.64 12.48 7.53
C HIS A 27 21.02 12.47 6.14
N THR A 28 21.74 11.90 5.16
CA THR A 28 21.23 11.67 3.80
C THR A 28 20.04 10.74 3.91
N VAL A 29 18.84 11.32 3.93
CA VAL A 29 17.59 10.59 3.75
C VAL A 29 17.69 9.90 2.39
N PRO A 30 17.60 8.56 2.35
CA PRO A 30 17.57 7.82 1.11
C PRO A 30 16.61 8.44 0.11
N VAL A 31 17.11 8.83 -1.07
CA VAL A 31 16.22 9.29 -2.13
C VAL A 31 15.65 8.03 -2.78
N PRO A 32 14.33 7.89 -2.87
CA PRO A 32 13.74 6.74 -3.53
C PRO A 32 13.92 6.85 -5.06
N PRO A 33 13.73 5.76 -5.83
CA PRO A 33 13.87 5.78 -7.30
C PRO A 33 13.05 6.91 -7.93
N ILE A 34 13.57 7.46 -9.02
CA ILE A 34 13.01 8.61 -9.71
C ILE A 34 12.58 8.19 -11.11
N THR A 35 11.38 8.59 -11.52
CA THR A 35 11.01 8.57 -12.94
C THR A 35 11.06 9.99 -13.49
N ARG A 36 11.85 10.22 -14.54
CA ARG A 36 12.02 11.54 -15.16
C ARG A 36 11.37 11.57 -16.54
N CYS A 37 10.40 12.46 -16.73
CA CYS A 37 9.77 12.69 -18.03
C CYS A 37 10.77 13.35 -19.00
N VAL A 38 10.98 12.70 -20.15
CA VAL A 38 11.92 13.12 -21.19
C VAL A 38 11.25 13.46 -22.52
N LYS A 39 10.00 13.05 -22.71
CA LYS A 39 9.18 13.39 -23.89
C LYS A 39 7.73 13.62 -23.47
N SER A 40 7.12 14.68 -23.97
CA SER A 40 5.67 14.91 -23.91
C SER A 40 5.24 15.56 -25.23
N GLU A 41 4.22 15.01 -25.87
CA GLU A 41 3.66 15.55 -27.11
C GLU A 41 3.00 16.93 -26.91
N CYS A 42 2.54 17.24 -25.69
CA CYS A 42 1.84 18.50 -25.39
C CYS A 42 2.75 19.66 -24.97
N VAL A 43 4.02 19.39 -24.66
CA VAL A 43 4.93 20.40 -24.09
C VAL A 43 6.15 20.55 -24.98
N SER A 44 6.15 21.57 -25.82
CA SER A 44 7.33 22.00 -26.55
C SER A 44 8.40 22.50 -25.57
N GLY A 45 9.66 22.12 -25.80
CA GLY A 45 10.77 22.57 -24.96
C GLY A 45 10.78 21.97 -23.56
N LEU A 46 10.35 20.72 -23.38
CA LEU A 46 10.42 20.01 -22.09
C LEU A 46 11.80 20.12 -21.43
N SER A 47 12.89 20.12 -22.21
CA SER A 47 14.27 20.32 -21.72
C SER A 47 14.49 21.64 -20.98
N SER A 48 13.71 22.68 -21.29
CA SER A 48 13.77 23.99 -20.61
C SER A 48 13.07 24.01 -19.25
N LYS A 49 12.22 23.01 -18.94
CA LYS A 49 11.59 22.91 -17.61
C LYS A 49 12.62 22.46 -16.57
N PRO A 50 12.55 22.98 -15.33
CA PRO A 50 13.38 22.52 -14.22
C PRO A 50 13.30 20.99 -14.04
N LYS A 51 14.40 20.36 -13.57
CA LYS A 51 14.46 18.89 -13.38
C LYS A 51 13.35 18.44 -12.43
N GLU A 52 13.10 19.20 -11.37
CA GLU A 52 12.11 18.95 -10.34
C GLU A 52 10.69 18.89 -10.90
N GLN A 53 10.36 19.73 -11.88
CA GLN A 53 9.04 19.70 -12.52
C GLN A 53 8.84 18.49 -13.43
N ARG A 54 9.93 17.85 -13.88
CA ARG A 54 9.92 16.70 -14.78
C ARG A 54 10.16 15.38 -14.06
N THR A 55 10.43 15.44 -12.77
CA THR A 55 10.82 14.30 -11.95
C THR A 55 9.65 13.94 -11.04
N LEU A 56 9.29 12.66 -11.06
CA LEU A 56 8.36 12.05 -10.12
C LEU A 56 9.18 11.28 -9.08
N PRO A 57 9.31 11.81 -7.85
CA PRO A 57 9.98 11.11 -6.77
C PRO A 57 9.07 9.98 -6.25
N HIS A 58 9.66 8.83 -5.99
CA HIS A 58 8.96 7.70 -5.37
C HIS A 58 8.91 7.85 -3.85
N LEU A 59 8.25 8.89 -3.33
CA LEU A 59 8.18 9.10 -1.89
C LEU A 59 7.54 7.91 -1.18
N GLY A 60 8.30 7.24 -0.31
CA GLY A 60 7.74 6.29 0.62
C GLY A 60 8.57 6.18 1.90
N ASP A 61 7.88 5.79 2.96
CA ASP A 61 8.43 5.82 4.31
C ASP A 61 9.49 4.72 4.48
N LEU A 62 10.68 5.13 4.89
CA LEU A 62 11.90 4.31 4.96
C LEU A 62 11.87 3.19 6.03
N GLY A 63 10.71 2.94 6.64
CA GLY A 63 10.51 1.90 7.65
C GLY A 63 9.67 0.71 7.20
N GLN A 64 9.17 0.68 5.95
CA GLN A 64 8.35 -0.41 5.42
C GLN A 64 9.03 -1.14 4.24
N ALA A 65 8.44 -2.27 3.84
CA ALA A 65 8.74 -2.92 2.57
C ALA A 65 8.75 -1.88 1.44
N MET A 66 9.65 -2.06 0.47
CA MET A 66 9.88 -1.14 -0.63
C MET A 66 8.54 -0.64 -1.21
N PRO A 67 8.23 0.66 -1.09
CA PRO A 67 6.91 1.15 -1.44
C PRO A 67 6.67 0.96 -2.93
N MET A 68 5.42 0.86 -3.33
CA MET A 68 5.07 0.74 -4.74
C MET A 68 4.84 2.12 -5.34
N PHE A 69 5.52 2.45 -6.44
CA PHE A 69 5.26 3.66 -7.21
C PHE A 69 4.02 3.42 -8.06
N ARG A 70 3.05 4.35 -8.02
CA ARG A 70 1.83 4.27 -8.83
C ARG A 70 1.75 5.50 -9.71
N PHE A 71 1.66 5.29 -11.01
CA PHE A 71 1.49 6.36 -11.98
C PHE A 71 0.09 6.30 -12.60
N GLY A 72 -0.57 7.44 -12.72
CA GLY A 72 -1.86 7.58 -13.37
C GLY A 72 -2.59 8.83 -12.92
N ARG A 73 -3.73 9.13 -13.55
CA ARG A 73 -4.52 10.34 -13.20
C ARG A 73 -5.00 10.36 -11.75
N LEU A 74 -5.15 9.21 -11.10
CA LEU A 74 -5.59 9.12 -9.71
C LEU A 74 -4.48 9.50 -8.73
N PHE A 75 -3.23 9.16 -9.05
CA PHE A 75 -2.08 9.31 -8.14
C PHE A 75 -1.23 10.54 -8.44
N GLN A 76 -1.11 10.91 -9.71
CA GLN A 76 -0.19 11.95 -10.20
C GLN A 76 -0.92 12.99 -11.05
N ASN A 77 -2.13 13.39 -10.63
CA ASN A 77 -3.00 14.28 -11.41
C ASN A 77 -2.33 15.64 -11.76
N ASP A 78 -1.67 16.27 -10.79
CA ASP A 78 -1.05 17.57 -11.00
C ASP A 78 0.13 17.49 -11.97
N PHE A 79 0.92 16.41 -11.90
CA PHE A 79 1.97 16.12 -12.86
C PHE A 79 1.39 15.89 -14.27
N CYS A 80 0.32 15.08 -14.38
CA CYS A 80 -0.37 14.84 -15.65
C CYS A 80 -0.89 16.15 -16.25
N ARG A 81 -1.48 17.06 -15.45
CA ARG A 81 -1.93 18.37 -15.92
C ARG A 81 -0.78 19.27 -16.38
N LEU A 82 0.35 19.21 -15.68
CA LEU A 82 1.54 19.98 -16.04
C LEU A 82 2.19 19.48 -17.34
N MET A 83 2.24 18.16 -17.54
CA MET A 83 2.88 17.53 -18.71
C MET A 83 1.93 17.36 -19.90
N LEU A 84 0.62 17.29 -19.66
CA LEU A 84 -0.42 17.08 -20.65
C LEU A 84 -1.55 18.11 -20.43
N PRO A 85 -1.29 19.41 -20.67
CA PRO A 85 -2.27 20.48 -20.46
C PRO A 85 -3.52 20.36 -21.36
N ASN A 86 -3.47 19.53 -22.40
CA ASN A 86 -4.61 19.25 -23.27
C ASN A 86 -5.40 18.04 -22.73
N ASP A 87 -6.67 18.28 -22.39
CA ASP A 87 -7.59 17.26 -21.85
C ASP A 87 -7.71 16.02 -22.74
N HIS A 88 -7.57 16.17 -24.06
CA HIS A 88 -7.55 15.05 -24.98
C HIS A 88 -6.44 14.05 -24.63
N PHE A 89 -5.22 14.52 -24.39
CA PHE A 89 -4.08 13.68 -24.04
C PHE A 89 -4.13 13.20 -22.59
N SER A 90 -4.56 14.06 -21.66
CA SER A 90 -4.75 13.68 -20.26
C SER A 90 -5.75 12.52 -20.14
N SER A 91 -6.83 12.52 -20.94
CA SER A 91 -7.81 11.44 -20.97
C SER A 91 -7.26 10.08 -21.42
N GLN A 92 -6.14 10.07 -22.17
CA GLN A 92 -5.45 8.84 -22.60
C GLN A 92 -4.69 8.16 -21.45
N VAL A 93 -4.38 8.90 -20.37
CA VAL A 93 -3.76 8.31 -19.19
C VAL A 93 -4.85 7.65 -18.35
N SER A 94 -4.76 6.33 -18.14
CA SER A 94 -5.65 5.60 -17.23
C SER A 94 -5.61 6.16 -15.80
N ARG A 95 -6.66 5.90 -14.99
CA ARG A 95 -6.70 6.31 -13.57
C ARG A 95 -5.47 5.80 -12.83
N GLU A 96 -5.13 4.56 -13.09
CA GLU A 96 -3.87 3.91 -12.80
C GLU A 96 -3.34 3.36 -14.12
N HIS A 97 -2.12 3.75 -14.49
CA HIS A 97 -1.53 3.41 -15.79
C HIS A 97 -0.43 2.36 -15.65
N PHE A 98 0.46 2.52 -14.67
CA PHE A 98 1.44 1.49 -14.35
C PHE A 98 1.85 1.59 -12.89
N GLN A 99 2.47 0.52 -12.41
CA GLN A 99 3.12 0.48 -11.12
C GLN A 99 4.58 0.10 -11.29
N ILE A 100 5.45 0.66 -10.46
CA ILE A 100 6.83 0.21 -10.31
C ILE A 100 6.99 -0.30 -8.89
N TRP A 101 7.61 -1.47 -8.74
CA TRP A 101 7.94 -2.05 -7.45
C TRP A 101 9.33 -2.67 -7.50
N ALA A 102 9.90 -2.89 -6.32
CA ALA A 102 11.24 -3.42 -6.17
C ALA A 102 11.21 -4.64 -5.25
N GLU A 103 11.97 -5.67 -5.61
CA GLU A 103 12.24 -6.83 -4.77
C GLU A 103 13.68 -6.74 -4.28
N GLU A 104 13.86 -6.66 -2.96
CA GLU A 104 15.19 -6.68 -2.37
C GLU A 104 15.80 -8.07 -2.47
N TRP A 105 17.05 -8.11 -2.87
CA TRP A 105 17.80 -9.35 -2.91
C TRP A 105 18.22 -9.77 -1.49
N PRO A 106 18.27 -11.08 -1.21
CA PRO A 106 18.79 -11.57 0.06
C PRO A 106 20.22 -11.09 0.25
N ASP A 107 20.57 -10.71 1.48
CA ASP A 107 21.93 -10.32 1.83
C ASP A 107 22.87 -11.52 1.61
N VAL A 108 23.70 -11.41 0.58
CA VAL A 108 24.72 -12.41 0.22
C VAL A 108 26.05 -12.17 0.94
N GLY A 109 26.08 -11.26 1.93
CA GLY A 109 27.29 -10.90 2.68
C GLY A 109 28.29 -10.06 1.88
N LEU A 110 27.86 -9.52 0.73
CA LEU A 110 28.66 -8.61 -0.08
C LEU A 110 28.44 -7.18 0.40
N GLN A 111 29.52 -6.47 0.70
CA GLN A 111 29.48 -5.05 1.01
C GLN A 111 29.26 -4.24 -0.29
N LEU A 112 28.01 -4.13 -0.71
CA LEU A 112 27.61 -3.27 -1.83
C LEU A 112 27.39 -1.83 -1.34
N PRO A 113 27.61 -0.82 -2.21
CA PRO A 113 27.40 0.59 -1.85
C PRO A 113 25.92 0.96 -1.59
N GLY A 114 25.00 0.02 -1.76
CA GLY A 114 23.57 0.18 -1.54
C GLY A 114 22.86 -1.17 -1.42
N ARG A 115 21.52 -1.13 -1.37
CA ARG A 115 20.66 -2.32 -1.27
C ARG A 115 20.35 -2.84 -2.68
N PRO A 116 20.84 -4.03 -3.06
CA PRO A 116 20.55 -4.60 -4.38
C PRO A 116 19.07 -4.96 -4.50
N CYS A 117 18.42 -4.46 -5.55
CA CYS A 117 17.02 -4.73 -5.84
C CYS A 117 16.82 -5.09 -7.32
N SER A 118 15.84 -5.94 -7.59
CA SER A 118 15.27 -6.09 -8.93
C SER A 118 14.04 -5.19 -9.04
N PHE A 119 13.91 -4.48 -10.16
CA PHE A 119 12.82 -3.54 -10.39
C PHE A 119 11.88 -4.06 -11.47
N PHE A 120 10.59 -3.85 -11.27
CA PHE A 120 9.57 -4.36 -12.17
C PHE A 120 8.52 -3.29 -12.43
N LEU A 121 8.07 -3.20 -13.68
CA LEU A 121 6.91 -2.43 -14.10
C LEU A 121 5.73 -3.36 -14.34
N THR A 122 4.55 -3.02 -13.86
CA THR A 122 3.29 -3.71 -14.19
C THR A 122 2.34 -2.75 -14.90
N ASN A 123 1.90 -3.14 -16.11
CA ASN A 123 0.99 -2.34 -16.91
C ASN A 123 -0.45 -2.45 -16.40
N TYR A 124 -1.07 -1.32 -16.09
CA TYR A 124 -2.50 -1.20 -15.77
C TYR A 124 -3.26 -0.33 -16.78
N GLY A 125 -2.56 0.22 -17.76
CA GLY A 125 -3.08 1.09 -18.79
C GLY A 125 -3.95 0.33 -19.78
N THR A 126 -5.06 0.95 -20.19
CA THR A 126 -6.01 0.38 -21.14
C THR A 126 -5.53 0.41 -22.60
N VAL A 127 -4.54 1.25 -22.90
CA VAL A 127 -3.95 1.36 -24.25
C VAL A 127 -2.64 0.58 -24.34
N GLY A 128 -1.92 0.47 -23.23
CA GLY A 128 -0.65 -0.21 -23.10
C GLY A 128 0.49 0.75 -22.74
N THR A 129 1.59 0.15 -22.31
CA THR A 129 2.84 0.83 -21.95
C THR A 129 3.97 0.18 -22.74
N THR A 130 4.98 0.92 -23.17
CA THR A 130 6.23 0.34 -23.70
C THR A 130 7.36 0.46 -22.68
N VAL A 131 8.19 -0.57 -22.58
CA VAL A 131 9.42 -0.57 -21.77
C VAL A 131 10.56 -0.99 -22.67
N ASP A 132 11.52 -0.09 -22.91
CA ASP A 132 12.67 -0.32 -23.80
C ASP A 132 12.28 -0.83 -25.21
N GLY A 133 11.11 -0.38 -25.69
CA GLY A 133 10.54 -0.76 -26.98
C GLY A 133 9.66 -2.01 -26.96
N GLU A 134 9.67 -2.79 -25.87
CA GLU A 134 8.75 -3.91 -25.67
C GLU A 134 7.36 -3.40 -25.30
N MET A 135 6.32 -3.88 -26.00
CA MET A 135 4.95 -3.44 -25.79
C MET A 135 4.24 -4.33 -24.75
N LEU A 136 3.82 -3.71 -23.65
CA LEU A 136 2.90 -4.29 -22.66
C LEU A 136 1.46 -3.89 -23.04
N ASP A 137 0.80 -4.71 -23.83
CA ASP A 137 -0.53 -4.45 -24.40
C ASP A 137 -1.69 -4.86 -23.51
N SER A 138 -1.45 -5.72 -22.52
CA SER A 138 -2.46 -6.31 -21.65
C SER A 138 -2.28 -5.87 -20.21
N ARG A 139 -3.39 -5.76 -19.48
CA ARG A 139 -3.38 -5.41 -18.06
C ARG A 139 -2.73 -6.54 -17.26
N GLY A 140 -1.81 -6.19 -16.35
CA GLY A 140 -1.06 -7.13 -15.53
C GLY A 140 0.22 -7.67 -16.18
N GLN A 141 0.47 -7.39 -17.47
CA GLN A 141 1.76 -7.69 -18.07
C GLN A 141 2.88 -6.90 -17.39
N GLN A 142 4.05 -7.50 -17.35
CA GLN A 142 5.20 -6.97 -16.62
C GLN A 142 6.44 -6.88 -17.51
N ALA A 143 7.29 -5.93 -17.16
CA ALA A 143 8.65 -5.84 -17.69
C ALA A 143 9.62 -5.62 -16.53
N VAL A 144 10.85 -6.12 -16.68
CA VAL A 144 11.97 -5.79 -15.80
C VAL A 144 12.42 -4.36 -16.14
N LEU A 145 12.80 -3.60 -15.12
CA LEU A 145 13.36 -2.26 -15.28
C LEU A 145 14.83 -2.26 -14.84
N HIS A 146 15.63 -1.52 -15.60
CA HIS A 146 17.03 -1.25 -15.29
C HIS A 146 17.31 0.25 -15.22
N GLU A 147 18.43 0.64 -14.63
CA GLU A 147 18.89 2.03 -14.68
C GLU A 147 18.91 2.54 -16.12
N GLY A 148 18.15 3.61 -16.40
CA GLY A 148 18.05 4.19 -17.73
C GLY A 148 16.92 3.63 -18.61
N SER A 149 16.18 2.62 -18.16
CA SER A 149 15.03 2.05 -18.91
C SER A 149 14.03 3.14 -19.32
N ARG A 150 13.56 3.07 -20.56
CA ARG A 150 12.62 4.01 -21.16
C ARG A 150 11.21 3.46 -21.07
N ILE A 151 10.35 4.18 -20.37
CA ILE A 151 8.94 3.81 -20.16
C ILE A 151 8.08 4.79 -20.95
N ALA A 152 7.31 4.35 -21.95
CA ALA A 152 6.43 5.21 -22.72
C ALA A 152 4.96 4.81 -22.63
N LEU A 153 4.08 5.82 -22.60
CA LEU A 153 2.63 5.62 -22.62
C LEU A 153 2.13 5.72 -24.05
N LEU A 154 1.21 4.82 -24.39
CA LEU A 154 0.62 4.74 -25.71
C LEU A 154 -0.75 5.42 -25.75
N ARG A 155 -1.05 6.07 -26.88
CA ARG A 155 -2.40 6.54 -27.24
C ARG A 155 -2.83 5.94 -28.57
N ARG A 156 -4.14 5.87 -28.78
CA ARG A 156 -4.72 5.38 -30.05
C ARG A 156 -4.84 6.52 -31.04
N VAL A 157 -4.40 6.29 -32.26
CA VAL A 157 -4.51 7.23 -33.39
C VAL A 157 -5.14 6.50 -34.56
N MET A 158 -6.19 7.10 -35.11
CA MET A 158 -6.82 6.63 -36.33
C MET A 158 -6.15 7.30 -37.51
N ASP A 159 -5.43 6.53 -38.33
CA ASP A 159 -4.90 6.99 -39.62
C ASP A 159 -5.54 6.19 -40.75
N LYS A 160 -6.25 6.89 -41.65
CA LYS A 160 -6.98 6.29 -42.80
C LYS A 160 -7.87 5.09 -42.41
N GLY A 161 -8.52 5.15 -41.25
CA GLY A 161 -9.39 4.09 -40.74
C GLY A 161 -8.67 2.91 -40.10
N ARG A 162 -7.33 2.92 -40.00
CA ARG A 162 -6.56 1.96 -39.21
C ARG A 162 -6.20 2.54 -37.85
N GLU A 163 -6.45 1.78 -36.80
CA GLU A 163 -6.03 2.13 -35.45
C GLU A 163 -4.53 1.80 -35.29
N SER A 164 -3.77 2.78 -34.82
CA SER A 164 -2.35 2.65 -34.48
C SER A 164 -2.12 3.12 -33.05
N LYS A 165 -1.13 2.53 -32.38
CA LYS A 165 -0.68 2.99 -31.06
C LYS A 165 0.59 3.82 -31.24
N VAL A 166 0.61 5.02 -30.67
CA VAL A 166 1.78 5.92 -30.71
C VAL A 166 2.14 6.38 -29.30
N GLU A 167 3.43 6.52 -29.07
CA GLU A 167 3.97 7.03 -27.80
C GLU A 167 3.74 8.55 -27.70
N PHE A 168 3.18 9.00 -26.58
CA PHE A 168 2.90 10.44 -26.38
C PHE A 168 3.50 11.03 -25.10
N LEU A 169 3.91 10.18 -24.16
CA LEU A 169 4.59 10.55 -22.92
C LEU A 169 5.67 9.52 -22.61
N GLU A 170 6.88 9.94 -22.27
CA GLU A 170 8.02 9.04 -22.03
C GLU A 170 8.80 9.44 -20.78
N PHE A 171 9.19 8.44 -20.01
CA PHE A 171 9.96 8.53 -18.79
C PHE A 171 11.26 7.75 -18.90
N ILE A 172 12.27 8.18 -18.16
CA ILE A 172 13.46 7.39 -17.87
C ILE A 172 13.39 6.97 -16.40
N PHE A 173 13.49 5.68 -16.14
CA PHE A 173 13.70 5.14 -14.80
C PHE A 173 15.13 5.42 -14.35
N SER A 174 15.31 5.99 -13.16
CA SER A 174 16.62 6.32 -12.62
C SER A 174 16.72 6.13 -11.11
N LEU A 175 17.85 5.60 -10.68
CA LEU A 175 18.32 5.37 -9.33
C LEU A 175 19.30 6.47 -8.90
N GLU A 176 19.41 7.57 -9.67
CA GLU A 176 20.27 8.70 -9.31
C GLU A 176 19.92 9.24 -7.91
N GLY A 177 20.87 9.13 -6.97
CA GLY A 177 20.69 9.54 -5.58
C GLY A 177 20.04 8.50 -4.67
N SER A 178 19.67 7.34 -5.23
CA SER A 178 19.07 6.23 -4.49
C SER A 178 20.08 5.43 -3.69
N ILE A 179 19.61 4.87 -2.56
CA ILE A 179 20.36 3.84 -1.83
C ILE A 179 20.21 2.46 -2.45
N LEU A 180 19.28 2.31 -3.40
CA LEU A 180 19.02 1.06 -4.09
C LEU A 180 19.92 0.97 -5.31
N VAL A 181 20.37 -0.25 -5.60
CA VAL A 181 21.22 -0.54 -6.74
C VAL A 181 20.53 -1.60 -7.58
N ASP A 182 20.65 -1.51 -8.90
CA ASP A 182 20.18 -2.55 -9.81
C ASP A 182 20.98 -3.85 -9.56
N ALA A 183 20.27 -4.87 -9.07
CA ALA A 183 20.86 -6.15 -8.76
C ALA A 183 21.43 -6.85 -10.01
N ASP A 184 20.81 -6.65 -11.18
CA ASP A 184 21.22 -7.34 -12.40
C ASP A 184 22.52 -6.75 -12.98
N GLU A 185 22.69 -5.43 -12.91
CA GLU A 185 23.96 -4.77 -13.27
C GLU A 185 25.10 -5.26 -12.36
N THR A 186 24.83 -5.36 -11.06
CA THR A 186 25.78 -5.87 -10.08
C THR A 186 26.16 -7.32 -10.41
N TYR A 187 25.20 -8.16 -10.80
CA TYR A 187 25.42 -9.58 -11.05
C TYR A 187 26.13 -9.88 -12.37
N GLN A 188 25.87 -9.11 -13.43
CA GLN A 188 26.56 -9.26 -14.72
C GLN A 188 28.06 -9.02 -14.59
N SER A 189 28.48 -8.23 -13.61
CA SER A 189 29.90 -8.02 -13.30
C SER A 189 30.57 -9.24 -12.65
N MET A 190 29.81 -10.21 -12.12
CA MET A 190 30.34 -11.38 -11.42
C MET A 190 30.58 -12.57 -12.38
N PRO A 191 31.80 -13.15 -12.41
CA PRO A 191 32.09 -14.30 -13.27
C PRO A 191 31.23 -15.52 -12.91
N GLY A 192 30.55 -16.09 -13.92
CA GLY A 192 29.88 -17.39 -13.79
C GLY A 192 28.40 -17.37 -13.38
N SER A 193 27.78 -16.19 -13.21
CA SER A 193 26.34 -16.13 -12.92
C SER A 193 25.50 -16.22 -14.19
N ARG A 194 24.61 -17.22 -14.25
CA ARG A 194 23.52 -17.30 -15.23
C ARG A 194 22.22 -17.44 -14.47
N ARG A 195 21.47 -16.35 -14.32
CA ARG A 195 20.06 -16.40 -13.94
C ARG A 195 19.19 -15.91 -15.10
N SER A 196 17.99 -16.46 -15.15
CA SER A 196 16.91 -16.04 -16.04
C SER A 196 16.04 -15.05 -15.27
N CYS A 197 16.06 -13.78 -15.66
CA CYS A 197 15.29 -12.69 -15.02
C CYS A 197 13.82 -12.73 -15.46
N ALA A 198 13.13 -13.85 -15.24
CA ALA A 198 11.68 -13.88 -15.46
C ALA A 198 11.01 -13.03 -14.36
N ALA A 199 10.14 -12.11 -14.75
CA ALA A 199 9.42 -11.27 -13.81
C ALA A 199 8.58 -12.13 -12.84
N PRO A 200 8.67 -11.91 -11.52
CA PRO A 200 7.78 -12.54 -10.56
C PRO A 200 6.36 -11.99 -10.75
N SER A 201 5.34 -12.83 -10.49
CA SER A 201 3.96 -12.39 -10.51
C SER A 201 3.79 -11.13 -9.64
N PRO A 202 3.05 -10.11 -10.13
CA PRO A 202 2.98 -8.83 -9.44
C PRO A 202 2.37 -9.02 -8.04
N PRO A 203 2.82 -8.28 -7.02
CA PRO A 203 2.08 -8.19 -5.78
C PRO A 203 0.66 -7.73 -6.10
N LEU A 204 -0.33 -8.58 -5.79
CA LEU A 204 -1.73 -8.36 -6.17
C LEU A 204 -2.21 -7.00 -5.62
N LEU A 205 -2.70 -6.17 -6.54
CA LEU A 205 -3.21 -4.81 -6.31
C LEU A 205 -4.40 -4.86 -5.35
N GLY A 206 -4.13 -4.69 -4.05
CA GLY A 206 -5.09 -4.86 -2.96
C GLY A 206 -4.49 -5.44 -1.67
N GLY A 207 -3.28 -5.98 -1.73
CA GLY A 207 -2.59 -6.55 -0.57
C GLY A 207 -1.37 -5.74 -0.10
N LEU A 208 -1.58 -4.75 0.77
CA LEU A 208 -0.69 -4.61 1.94
C LEU A 208 -1.17 -5.51 3.09
N GLY A 209 -2.00 -6.50 2.79
CA GLY A 209 -2.05 -7.72 3.60
C GLY A 209 -0.67 -8.40 3.52
N PRO A 210 -0.09 -8.85 4.65
CA PRO A 210 1.18 -9.59 4.65
C PRO A 210 1.17 -10.71 3.62
N SER A 211 2.34 -10.88 2.99
CA SER A 211 2.68 -11.95 2.04
C SER A 211 2.01 -13.29 2.40
N PRO A 212 1.32 -13.97 1.48
CA PRO A 212 0.81 -15.33 1.70
C PRO A 212 1.93 -16.39 1.77
N ASN A 213 3.18 -16.01 1.48
CA ASN A 213 4.34 -16.87 1.71
C ASN A 213 5.02 -16.51 3.04
N SER A 214 4.81 -17.41 4.01
CA SER A 214 5.63 -17.66 5.21
C SER A 214 5.31 -16.88 6.50
N GLU A 215 4.13 -17.13 7.08
CA GLU A 215 4.05 -17.53 8.50
C GLU A 215 2.94 -18.59 8.59
N ARG A 216 3.30 -19.88 8.58
CA ARG A 216 2.33 -20.91 9.01
C ARG A 216 1.88 -20.52 10.43
N CYS A 217 0.57 -20.55 10.67
CA CYS A 217 -0.08 -20.33 11.97
C CYS A 217 0.56 -21.21 13.05
N GLY A 218 1.65 -20.74 13.65
CA GLY A 218 2.57 -21.57 14.42
C GLY A 218 3.85 -20.87 14.84
N ASP A 219 4.30 -19.85 14.11
CA ASP A 219 5.21 -18.87 14.68
C ASP A 219 4.44 -18.02 15.70
N LYS A 220 4.92 -18.04 16.94
CA LYS A 220 4.36 -17.23 18.04
C LYS A 220 4.37 -15.78 17.57
N VAL A 221 3.19 -15.19 17.36
CA VAL A 221 3.06 -13.78 17.00
C VAL A 221 3.79 -12.97 18.07
N LYS A 222 4.96 -12.43 17.72
CA LYS A 222 5.75 -11.60 18.62
C LYS A 222 5.22 -10.17 18.52
N GLY A 223 4.78 -9.64 19.66
CA GLY A 223 4.32 -8.27 19.78
C GLY A 223 2.84 -8.06 19.47
N GLY A 224 2.34 -6.89 19.85
CA GLY A 224 0.93 -6.54 19.84
C GLY A 224 0.49 -6.00 21.19
N MET A 225 -0.57 -5.20 21.17
CA MET A 225 -1.23 -4.70 22.37
C MET A 225 -2.56 -5.41 22.57
N SER A 226 -2.92 -5.67 23.82
CA SER A 226 -4.27 -6.11 24.17
C SER A 226 -4.92 -5.08 25.09
N PHE A 227 -6.23 -4.90 24.93
CA PHE A 227 -7.03 -4.03 25.80
C PHE A 227 -7.73 -4.80 26.92
N VAL A 228 -7.72 -6.14 26.87
CA VAL A 228 -8.35 -7.00 27.89
C VAL A 228 -7.39 -7.27 29.06
N GLY A 229 -6.08 -7.20 28.82
CA GLY A 229 -5.04 -7.39 29.82
C GLY A 229 -3.74 -7.94 29.22
N PRO A 230 -2.68 -8.12 30.02
CA PRO A 230 -1.41 -8.66 29.53
C PRO A 230 -1.50 -10.16 29.17
N ASP A 231 -2.42 -10.90 29.79
CA ASP A 231 -2.56 -12.35 29.65
C ASP A 231 -3.76 -12.71 28.76
N VAL A 232 -3.76 -12.25 27.50
CA VAL A 232 -4.81 -12.59 26.54
C VAL A 232 -4.45 -13.87 25.79
N GLU A 233 -5.41 -14.78 25.60
CA GLU A 233 -5.29 -15.89 24.64
C GLU A 233 -5.92 -15.41 23.32
N PRO A 234 -5.12 -14.95 22.33
CA PRO A 234 -5.66 -14.25 21.18
C PRO A 234 -6.46 -15.20 20.27
N VAL A 235 -7.72 -14.84 20.02
CA VAL A 235 -8.61 -15.52 19.06
C VAL A 235 -8.47 -14.89 17.67
N TYR A 236 -8.18 -13.59 17.63
CA TYR A 236 -7.85 -12.88 16.39
C TYR A 236 -6.89 -11.72 16.66
N ILE A 237 -6.33 -11.17 15.58
CA ILE A 237 -5.53 -9.97 15.59
C ILE A 237 -6.05 -8.98 14.55
N LEU A 238 -6.02 -7.70 14.91
CA LEU A 238 -6.19 -6.60 13.96
C LEU A 238 -4.83 -5.98 13.67
N GLU A 239 -4.43 -5.99 12.40
CA GLU A 239 -3.24 -5.27 11.93
C GLU A 239 -3.65 -3.93 11.33
N LEU A 240 -3.09 -2.84 11.83
CA LEU A 240 -3.42 -1.48 11.42
C LEU A 240 -2.44 -0.99 10.36
N GLY A 241 -2.94 -0.21 9.40
CA GLY A 241 -2.14 0.48 8.40
C GLY A 241 -2.81 1.73 7.85
N GLY A 242 -2.15 2.40 6.90
CA GLY A 242 -2.67 3.58 6.21
C GLY A 242 -1.92 4.88 6.53
N THR A 243 -2.31 5.96 5.86
CA THR A 243 -1.66 7.28 5.97
C THR A 243 -2.02 8.04 7.24
N ALA A 244 -3.04 7.58 7.97
CA ALA A 244 -3.42 8.11 9.27
C ALA A 244 -2.45 7.73 10.40
N LEU A 245 -1.57 6.75 10.18
CA LEU A 245 -0.62 6.27 11.19
C LEU A 245 0.63 7.15 11.26
N ARG A 246 1.19 7.34 12.46
CA ARG A 246 2.46 8.07 12.64
C ARG A 246 3.64 7.27 12.11
N ALA A 247 4.49 7.94 11.34
CA ALA A 247 5.78 7.39 10.93
C ALA A 247 6.69 7.13 12.15
N GLY A 248 7.55 6.10 12.05
CA GLY A 248 8.54 5.77 13.07
C GLY A 248 8.04 4.99 14.28
N VAL A 249 6.73 4.69 14.36
CA VAL A 249 6.20 3.80 15.40
C VAL A 249 6.51 2.33 15.04
N PRO A 250 7.05 1.52 15.98
CA PRO A 250 7.34 0.10 15.72
C PRO A 250 6.11 -0.69 15.29
N ARG A 251 6.29 -1.66 14.39
CA ARG A 251 5.19 -2.39 13.74
C ARG A 251 4.33 -3.20 14.72
N GLU A 252 4.95 -3.72 15.77
CA GLU A 252 4.29 -4.42 16.87
C GLU A 252 3.25 -3.56 17.59
N ASN A 253 3.36 -2.23 17.54
CA ASN A 253 2.37 -1.32 18.12
C ASN A 253 1.16 -1.09 17.21
N PHE A 254 1.20 -1.54 15.95
CA PHE A 254 0.07 -1.50 15.01
C PHE A 254 -0.74 -2.80 15.03
N ARG A 255 -0.61 -3.58 16.11
CA ARG A 255 -1.26 -4.87 16.26
C ARG A 255 -2.12 -4.87 17.51
N VAL A 256 -3.41 -5.20 17.36
CA VAL A 256 -4.33 -5.39 18.48
C VAL A 256 -4.67 -6.87 18.60
N LEU A 257 -4.20 -7.49 19.67
CA LEU A 257 -4.49 -8.88 20.04
C LEU A 257 -5.76 -8.92 20.89
N HIS A 258 -6.71 -9.76 20.49
CA HIS A 258 -7.99 -9.84 21.18
C HIS A 258 -8.47 -11.27 21.39
N GLY A 259 -9.02 -11.53 22.56
CA GLY A 259 -9.44 -12.85 23.02
C GLY A 259 -9.85 -12.84 24.49
N PRO A 260 -10.29 -13.99 25.03
CA PRO A 260 -10.51 -14.15 26.46
C PRO A 260 -9.19 -14.05 27.24
N SER A 261 -9.26 -13.57 28.49
CA SER A 261 -8.10 -13.58 29.38
C SER A 261 -7.75 -15.00 29.81
N ALA A 262 -6.47 -15.36 29.82
CA ALA A 262 -5.98 -16.66 30.26
C ALA A 262 -6.40 -17.01 31.70
N SER A 263 -6.50 -16.00 32.58
CA SER A 263 -7.02 -16.18 33.95
C SER A 263 -8.48 -16.63 33.98
N ALA A 264 -9.34 -16.04 33.13
CA ALA A 264 -10.73 -16.46 33.00
C ALA A 264 -10.83 -17.90 32.48
N ILE A 265 -10.02 -18.26 31.47
CA ILE A 265 -9.95 -19.64 30.95
C ILE A 265 -9.53 -20.62 32.06
N ALA A 266 -8.49 -20.29 32.82
CA ALA A 266 -8.01 -21.12 33.91
C ALA A 266 -9.03 -21.30 35.04
N SER A 267 -9.90 -20.30 35.25
CA SER A 267 -10.94 -20.34 36.29
C SER A 267 -12.17 -21.18 35.91
N ALA A 268 -12.37 -21.46 34.62
CA ALA A 268 -13.53 -22.19 34.10
C ALA A 268 -13.13 -23.23 33.05
N PRO A 269 -12.27 -24.21 33.38
CA PRO A 269 -11.69 -25.13 32.39
C PRO A 269 -12.71 -26.05 31.70
N SER A 270 -13.92 -26.21 32.25
CA SER A 270 -15.01 -27.01 31.69
C SER A 270 -16.05 -26.20 30.92
N CYS A 271 -15.97 -24.87 30.92
CA CYS A 271 -16.90 -23.99 30.23
C CYS A 271 -16.13 -23.14 29.22
N GLU A 272 -16.59 -23.10 27.97
CA GLU A 272 -16.05 -22.16 27.00
C GLU A 272 -16.25 -20.73 27.52
N VAL A 273 -15.14 -20.05 27.81
CA VAL A 273 -15.16 -18.65 28.26
C VAL A 273 -15.38 -17.79 27.03
N PRO A 274 -16.50 -17.03 26.95
CA PRO A 274 -16.81 -16.29 25.75
C PRO A 274 -15.81 -15.18 25.51
N CYS A 275 -15.42 -15.01 24.24
CA CYS A 275 -14.58 -13.88 23.85
C CYS A 275 -15.36 -12.56 24.05
N PRO A 276 -14.87 -11.61 24.87
CA PRO A 276 -15.59 -10.34 25.07
C PRO A 276 -15.62 -9.52 23.78
N PRO A 277 -16.60 -8.63 23.56
CA PRO A 277 -16.62 -7.76 22.38
C PRO A 277 -15.45 -6.75 22.42
N LEU A 278 -14.80 -6.54 21.28
CA LEU A 278 -13.78 -5.49 21.12
C LEU A 278 -14.43 -4.22 20.62
N THR A 279 -14.42 -3.16 21.42
CA THR A 279 -14.92 -1.84 21.00
C THR A 279 -13.75 -0.87 20.81
N LEU A 280 -13.64 -0.27 19.63
CA LEU A 280 -12.57 0.66 19.28
C LEU A 280 -13.12 2.07 19.14
N GLY A 281 -12.46 3.05 19.78
CA GLY A 281 -12.81 4.45 19.64
C GLY A 281 -11.91 5.37 20.46
N SER A 282 -11.93 6.66 20.15
CA SER A 282 -10.99 7.64 20.74
C SER A 282 -11.07 7.73 22.26
N LYS A 283 -12.26 7.51 22.83
CA LYS A 283 -12.51 7.59 24.27
C LYS A 283 -12.09 6.34 25.05
N LEU A 284 -12.16 5.18 24.41
CA LEU A 284 -11.92 3.90 25.09
C LEU A 284 -10.43 3.57 25.19
N GLN A 285 -9.63 3.93 24.17
CA GLN A 285 -8.18 3.67 24.15
C GLN A 285 -7.35 4.92 23.80
N PRO A 286 -7.52 6.05 24.51
CA PRO A 286 -6.89 7.32 24.12
C PRO A 286 -5.36 7.24 24.06
N GLY A 287 -4.73 6.50 24.99
CA GLY A 287 -3.28 6.31 25.00
C GLY A 287 -2.76 5.53 23.79
N PHE A 288 -3.53 4.56 23.29
CA PHE A 288 -3.19 3.81 22.08
C PHE A 288 -3.27 4.72 20.85
N TRP A 289 -4.42 5.39 20.65
CA TRP A 289 -4.63 6.26 19.49
C TRP A 289 -3.66 7.44 19.45
N ASN A 290 -3.35 8.05 20.61
CA ASN A 290 -2.34 9.11 20.71
C ASN A 290 -0.96 8.66 20.21
N ARG A 291 -0.60 7.40 20.44
CA ARG A 291 0.69 6.85 20.06
C ARG A 291 0.76 6.57 18.56
N ILE A 292 -0.30 5.99 18.00
CA ILE A 292 -0.25 5.43 16.64
C ILE A 292 -0.84 6.34 15.56
N LEU A 293 -1.76 7.25 15.88
CA LEU A 293 -2.42 8.12 14.91
C LEU A 293 -1.77 9.51 14.88
N THR A 294 -1.71 10.11 13.69
CA THR A 294 -1.42 11.55 13.55
C THR A 294 -2.47 12.37 14.31
N ASP A 295 -2.11 13.60 14.69
CA ASP A 295 -3.01 14.47 15.46
C ASP A 295 -4.31 14.73 14.69
N ASP A 296 -4.22 15.02 13.40
CA ASP A 296 -5.39 15.24 12.52
C ASP A 296 -6.31 14.01 12.44
N ALA A 297 -5.73 12.81 12.32
CA ALA A 297 -6.52 11.57 12.24
C ALA A 297 -7.21 11.24 13.57
N ARG A 298 -6.52 11.46 14.69
CA ARG A 298 -7.05 11.19 16.03
C ARG A 298 -8.29 12.03 16.31
N ASP A 299 -8.26 13.31 15.98
CA ASP A 299 -9.33 14.25 16.29
C ASP A 299 -10.62 13.96 15.49
N LEU A 300 -10.49 13.16 14.41
CA LEU A 300 -11.60 12.67 13.58
C LEU A 300 -12.13 11.31 14.01
N LEU A 301 -11.45 10.60 14.92
CA LEU A 301 -11.88 9.29 15.38
C LEU A 301 -13.03 9.45 16.40
N ALA A 302 -14.20 8.91 16.04
CA ALA A 302 -15.37 8.90 16.92
C ALA A 302 -15.09 8.28 18.31
N GLU A 303 -15.84 8.73 19.33
CA GLU A 303 -15.70 8.24 20.71
C GLU A 303 -15.82 6.70 20.80
N GLN A 304 -16.78 6.16 20.05
CA GLN A 304 -16.94 4.74 19.75
C GLN A 304 -17.08 4.64 18.24
N HIS A 305 -16.15 3.96 17.58
CA HIS A 305 -16.08 3.93 16.13
C HIS A 305 -16.65 2.64 15.58
N LEU A 306 -16.22 1.52 16.13
CA LEU A 306 -16.68 0.19 15.71
C LEU A 306 -16.60 -0.79 16.86
N GLN A 307 -17.29 -1.91 16.69
CA GLN A 307 -17.25 -3.04 17.61
C GLN A 307 -17.13 -4.35 16.83
N ILE A 308 -16.31 -5.27 17.33
CA ILE A 308 -16.23 -6.65 16.83
C ILE A 308 -16.76 -7.58 17.91
N GLU A 309 -17.82 -8.31 17.56
CA GLU A 309 -18.47 -9.33 18.37
C GLU A 309 -18.03 -10.72 17.88
N VAL A 310 -17.92 -11.67 18.81
CA VAL A 310 -17.69 -13.09 18.48
C VAL A 310 -18.97 -13.83 18.79
N ASP A 311 -19.51 -14.53 17.78
CA ASP A 311 -20.64 -15.43 17.95
C ASP A 311 -20.10 -16.86 18.09
N GLU A 312 -20.39 -17.44 19.24
CA GLU A 312 -19.96 -18.78 19.67
C GLU A 312 -21.15 -19.75 19.75
N SER A 313 -22.27 -19.45 19.07
CA SER A 313 -23.48 -20.28 19.08
C SER A 313 -23.18 -21.78 18.88
N LEU A 314 -23.53 -22.56 19.91
CA LEU A 314 -23.13 -23.95 20.23
C LEU A 314 -23.64 -25.06 19.29
N GLU A 315 -24.21 -24.75 18.14
CA GLU A 315 -24.81 -25.75 17.25
C GLU A 315 -23.90 -26.09 16.07
N GLY A 316 -22.75 -26.68 16.36
CA GLY A 316 -21.86 -27.26 15.35
C GLY A 316 -20.41 -27.29 15.80
N LEU A 317 -19.76 -28.44 15.60
CA LEU A 317 -18.31 -28.49 15.59
C LEU A 317 -17.84 -27.59 14.44
N GLU A 318 -17.10 -26.55 14.80
CA GLU A 318 -16.22 -25.77 13.91
C GLU A 318 -16.90 -24.66 13.10
N GLN A 319 -17.03 -23.47 13.69
CA GLN A 319 -16.33 -22.25 13.22
C GLN A 319 -16.84 -21.03 13.99
N ARG A 320 -15.96 -20.34 14.71
CA ARG A 320 -16.29 -19.05 15.35
C ARG A 320 -16.65 -18.05 14.27
N ARG A 321 -17.69 -17.25 14.48
CA ARG A 321 -18.06 -16.18 13.56
C ARG A 321 -17.76 -14.83 14.18
N PHE A 322 -17.26 -13.92 13.36
CA PHE A 322 -16.88 -12.58 13.79
C PHE A 322 -17.78 -11.57 13.08
N PHE A 323 -18.36 -10.66 13.85
CA PHE A 323 -19.27 -9.65 13.34
C PHE A 323 -18.74 -8.26 13.68
N LEU A 324 -18.55 -7.42 12.66
CA LEU A 324 -18.22 -6.01 12.81
C LEU A 324 -19.51 -5.19 12.84
N ARG A 325 -19.59 -4.22 13.74
CA ARG A 325 -20.66 -3.21 13.80
C ARG A 325 -20.06 -1.82 13.69
N ASN A 326 -20.66 -0.97 12.87
CA ASN A 326 -20.32 0.46 12.84
C ASN A 326 -21.06 1.15 13.97
N LEU A 327 -20.33 1.82 14.87
CA LEU A 327 -20.90 2.59 15.97
C LEU A 327 -20.82 4.10 15.73
N SER A 328 -20.22 4.52 14.62
CA SER A 328 -20.06 5.93 14.27
C SER A 328 -20.93 6.36 13.09
N GLU A 329 -21.09 7.67 12.95
CA GLU A 329 -21.71 8.29 11.76
C GLU A 329 -20.79 8.23 10.53
N LEU A 330 -19.50 7.93 10.72
CA LEU A 330 -18.54 7.83 9.63
C LEU A 330 -18.74 6.51 8.89
N SER A 331 -18.66 6.55 7.56
CA SER A 331 -18.86 5.37 6.73
C SER A 331 -17.67 4.41 6.86
N LEU A 332 -17.93 3.19 7.34
CA LEU A 332 -17.02 2.06 7.23
C LEU A 332 -17.20 1.36 5.88
N ARG A 333 -16.10 0.82 5.34
CA ARG A 333 -16.15 -0.12 4.22
C ARG A 333 -15.39 -1.38 4.60
N VAL A 334 -15.99 -2.53 4.31
CA VAL A 334 -15.32 -3.83 4.48
C VAL A 334 -15.04 -4.38 3.09
N GLU A 335 -13.76 -4.60 2.81
CA GLU A 335 -13.26 -5.22 1.59
C GLU A 335 -12.86 -6.66 1.92
N GLY A 336 -13.36 -7.62 1.12
CA GLY A 336 -13.02 -9.03 1.28
C GLY A 336 -11.56 -9.31 0.96
N ALA A 337 -11.04 -10.43 1.48
CA ALA A 337 -9.73 -10.93 1.10
C ALA A 337 -9.57 -11.00 -0.45
N PRO A 338 -8.36 -10.74 -1.00
CA PRO A 338 -8.12 -10.47 -2.43
C PRO A 338 -8.33 -11.66 -3.39
N GLU A 339 -9.00 -12.73 -2.97
CA GLU A 339 -9.42 -13.83 -3.85
C GLU A 339 -10.61 -13.40 -4.73
N GLY A 340 -10.33 -12.50 -5.67
CA GLY A 340 -11.02 -12.48 -6.97
C GLY A 340 -12.20 -11.54 -7.17
N HIS A 341 -12.70 -10.80 -6.18
CA HIS A 341 -13.82 -9.88 -6.42
C HIS A 341 -13.71 -8.54 -5.68
N ASP A 342 -13.83 -7.46 -6.44
CA ASP A 342 -13.94 -6.05 -6.02
C ASP A 342 -15.31 -5.81 -5.34
N SER A 343 -15.56 -6.53 -4.24
CA SER A 343 -16.86 -6.61 -3.57
C SER A 343 -16.79 -5.85 -2.25
N THR A 344 -17.14 -4.57 -2.29
CA THR A 344 -17.57 -3.89 -1.06
C THR A 344 -18.73 -4.69 -0.47
N ARG A 345 -18.56 -5.23 0.75
CA ARG A 345 -19.63 -5.99 1.41
C ARG A 345 -20.62 -5.03 2.05
N LEU A 346 -21.91 -5.31 1.84
CA LEU A 346 -22.99 -4.62 2.54
C LEU A 346 -23.18 -5.26 3.92
N PRO A 347 -23.60 -4.49 4.93
CA PRO A 347 -24.00 -5.07 6.20
C PRO A 347 -25.26 -5.94 6.03
N ASP A 348 -25.46 -6.88 6.95
CA ASP A 348 -26.68 -7.67 7.08
C ASP A 348 -27.87 -6.83 7.57
N GLU A 349 -29.03 -7.46 7.76
CA GLU A 349 -30.25 -6.80 8.23
C GLU A 349 -30.10 -6.18 9.63
N ASP A 350 -29.18 -6.71 10.45
CA ASP A 350 -28.87 -6.20 11.80
C ASP A 350 -27.81 -5.08 11.79
N GLY A 351 -27.35 -4.67 10.60
CA GLY A 351 -26.32 -3.66 10.45
C GLY A 351 -24.90 -4.17 10.77
N ARG A 352 -24.65 -5.48 10.65
CA ARG A 352 -23.37 -6.12 10.96
C ARG A 352 -22.69 -6.65 9.71
N TRP A 353 -21.36 -6.66 9.69
CA TRP A 353 -20.58 -7.32 8.64
C TRP A 353 -19.94 -8.58 9.20
N GLN A 354 -20.18 -9.73 8.57
CA GLN A 354 -19.42 -10.93 8.89
C GLN A 354 -17.98 -10.79 8.40
N LEU A 355 -17.03 -10.82 9.34
CA LEU A 355 -15.60 -10.77 9.06
C LEU A 355 -15.05 -12.18 8.83
N HIS A 356 -14.19 -12.27 7.82
CA HIS A 356 -13.42 -13.46 7.47
C HIS A 356 -11.93 -13.17 7.57
N HIS A 357 -11.12 -14.20 7.76
CA HIS A 357 -9.67 -14.07 7.76
C HIS A 357 -9.18 -13.34 6.49
N GLY A 358 -8.41 -12.27 6.67
CA GLY A 358 -7.86 -11.42 5.61
C GLY A 358 -8.74 -10.24 5.21
N ASP A 359 -9.98 -10.13 5.70
CA ASP A 359 -10.85 -8.99 5.43
C ASP A 359 -10.20 -7.69 5.92
N THR A 360 -10.39 -6.61 5.16
CA THR A 360 -9.86 -5.28 5.48
C THR A 360 -10.99 -4.29 5.73
N VAL A 361 -10.98 -3.68 6.91
CA VAL A 361 -11.91 -2.62 7.29
C VAL A 361 -11.25 -1.27 7.00
N LEU A 362 -11.79 -0.51 6.04
CA LEU A 362 -11.31 0.81 5.66
C LEU A 362 -12.06 1.92 6.40
N LEU A 363 -11.29 2.83 7.00
CA LEU A 363 -11.74 4.01 7.71
C LEU A 363 -11.21 5.25 6.98
N ASN A 364 -12.11 5.96 6.30
CA ASN A 364 -11.79 7.23 5.67
C ASN A 364 -12.07 8.35 6.66
N LEU A 365 -11.04 8.76 7.40
CA LEU A 365 -11.16 9.80 8.43
C LEU A 365 -11.28 11.19 7.79
N CYS A 366 -10.42 11.50 6.80
CA CYS A 366 -10.54 12.71 5.97
C CYS A 366 -9.80 12.58 4.63
N LYS A 367 -9.82 13.65 3.82
CA LYS A 367 -9.15 13.69 2.51
C LYS A 367 -7.63 13.55 2.67
N GLY A 368 -7.09 12.40 2.29
CA GLY A 368 -5.66 12.10 2.36
C GLY A 368 -5.22 11.37 3.64
N SER A 369 -6.13 11.20 4.61
CA SER A 369 -5.89 10.41 5.82
C SER A 369 -6.84 9.21 5.84
N SER A 370 -6.30 8.04 5.57
CA SER A 370 -7.01 6.77 5.67
C SER A 370 -6.33 5.86 6.67
N MET A 371 -7.13 5.13 7.43
CA MET A 371 -6.69 4.01 8.25
C MET A 371 -7.37 2.74 7.73
N TRP A 372 -6.68 1.63 7.78
CA TRP A 372 -7.25 0.32 7.53
C TRP A 372 -6.88 -0.67 8.62
N MET A 373 -7.74 -1.66 8.84
CA MET A 373 -7.52 -2.77 9.76
C MET A 373 -7.71 -4.09 9.03
N CYS A 374 -6.66 -4.90 8.95
CA CYS A 374 -6.73 -6.26 8.44
C CYS A 374 -7.09 -7.21 9.58
N PHE A 375 -8.21 -7.92 9.43
CA PHE A 375 -8.69 -8.91 10.38
C PHE A 375 -8.01 -10.26 10.11
N ARG A 376 -7.36 -10.84 11.12
CA ARG A 376 -6.77 -12.18 11.03
C ARG A 376 -7.28 -13.05 12.16
N GLU A 377 -8.06 -14.05 11.80
CA GLU A 377 -8.46 -15.11 12.71
C GLU A 377 -7.27 -16.03 13.01
N PHE A 378 -7.08 -16.37 14.28
CA PHE A 378 -6.24 -17.51 14.66
C PHE A 378 -7.10 -18.77 14.56
N SER A 379 -6.78 -19.63 13.59
CA SER A 379 -7.30 -21.00 13.63
C SER A 379 -6.88 -21.61 14.95
N ALA A 380 -7.83 -22.03 15.77
CA ALA A 380 -7.53 -22.91 16.88
C ALA A 380 -6.78 -24.08 16.26
N LYS A 381 -5.47 -24.19 16.53
CA LYS A 381 -4.76 -25.42 16.21
C LYS A 381 -5.58 -26.49 16.91
N ALA A 382 -6.26 -27.33 16.14
CA ALA A 382 -6.82 -28.56 16.66
C ALA A 382 -5.70 -29.16 17.49
N SER A 383 -5.87 -29.15 18.80
CA SER A 383 -4.92 -29.74 19.72
C SER A 383 -5.11 -31.25 19.60
N SER A 384 -4.75 -31.78 18.43
CA SER A 384 -4.73 -33.19 18.14
C SER A 384 -3.43 -33.75 18.72
N MET A 385 -3.36 -33.79 20.05
CA MET A 385 -2.34 -34.45 20.89
C MET A 385 -2.66 -34.06 22.35
N CYS A 386 -3.03 -34.92 23.30
CA CYS A 386 -2.74 -36.34 23.49
C CYS A 386 -3.90 -37.04 24.24
N GLU A 387 -4.60 -37.98 23.59
CA GLU A 387 -5.01 -39.20 24.30
C GLU A 387 -3.87 -40.21 24.10
N ALA A 388 -3.16 -40.50 25.19
CA ALA A 388 -2.24 -41.61 25.30
C ALA A 388 -2.57 -42.36 26.60
#